data_AF-A0A6C1PHX4-F1
#
_entry.id   AF-A0A6C1PHX4-F1
#
_cell.length_a   1.000
_cell.length_b   1.000
_cell.length_c   1.000
_cell.angle_alpha   90.00
_cell.angle_beta   90.00
_cell.angle_gamma   90.00
#
_symmetry.space_group_name_H-M   'P 1'
#
loop_
_entity.id
_entity.type
_entity.pdbx_description
1 polymer ?
#
loop_
_entity_poly.entity_id
_entity_poly.type
_entity_poly.pdbx_seq_one_letter_code
_entity_poly.pdbx_strand_id
1 'polypeptide(L)'
;MFEEIIARNEGKTLEFKRDLSSPVPIIKTIVAFANSSGGIIAIGIDNDTRAVLGVDNPLDEEERLASLIADRIEPRLAPVIEVLQAGDKSVLVIEVYPSGSRPHWVKREGSSDGVYVRLGSTNRRADAELIDELRRGVQGRAYDETPLPDLAADDIAFAAVVDAFASRRPVTRRDLESLRITARHQRRVVPTVGGVLLFGR
;
A
#
# COMPACT_ATOMS: atom_id res chain seq x y z
N MET A 1 19.51 0.57 17.41
CA MET A 1 18.35 -0.09 16.79
C MET A 1 17.27 -0.52 17.79
N PHE A 2 17.46 -1.56 18.62
CA PHE A 2 16.40 -1.99 19.57
C PHE A 2 15.99 -0.88 20.57
N GLU A 3 16.97 -0.18 21.15
CA GLU A 3 16.73 0.92 22.10
C GLU A 3 15.92 2.07 21.48
N GLU A 4 16.11 2.35 20.19
CA GLU A 4 15.35 3.38 19.46
C GLU A 4 13.89 2.95 19.23
N ILE A 5 13.66 1.65 19.00
CA ILE A 5 12.32 1.10 18.81
C ILE A 5 11.53 1.20 20.11
N ILE A 6 12.10 0.76 21.24
CA ILE A 6 11.39 0.71 22.52
C ILE A 6 11.14 2.09 23.17
N ALA A 7 11.97 3.09 22.83
CA ALA A 7 11.78 4.47 23.25
C ALA A 7 10.54 5.13 22.61
N ARG A 8 10.08 4.60 21.47
CA ARG A 8 8.92 5.13 20.73
C ARG A 8 7.62 4.53 21.26
N ASN A 9 6.54 5.28 21.11
CA ASN A 9 5.18 4.77 21.36
C ASN A 9 4.64 4.08 20.10
N GLU A 10 3.68 3.17 20.27
CA GLU A 10 2.90 2.64 19.16
C GLU A 10 2.23 3.77 18.37
N GLY A 11 2.05 3.54 17.09
CA GLY A 11 1.46 4.53 16.23
C GLY A 11 1.36 4.07 14.79
N LYS A 12 1.52 5.03 13.87
CA LYS A 12 1.36 4.79 12.44
C LYS A 12 2.40 3.84 11.84
N THR A 13 3.58 3.75 12.45
CA THR A 13 4.71 3.00 11.90
C THR A 13 5.38 2.09 12.93
N LEU A 14 4.75 1.86 14.08
CA LEU A 14 5.24 0.98 15.13
C LEU A 14 4.08 0.27 15.81
N GLU A 15 4.20 -1.04 15.97
CA GLU A 15 3.30 -1.91 16.72
C GLU A 15 4.13 -2.82 17.63
N PHE A 16 3.73 -2.97 18.89
CA PHE A 16 4.27 -3.98 19.78
C PHE A 16 3.35 -5.19 19.82
N LYS A 17 3.95 -6.36 19.99
CA LYS A 17 3.23 -7.58 20.34
C LYS A 17 3.99 -8.34 21.40
N ARG A 18 3.24 -8.86 22.35
CA ARG A 18 3.78 -9.75 23.37
C ARG A 18 4.38 -11.03 22.76
N ASP A 19 3.66 -11.69 21.87
CA ASP A 19 4.05 -12.97 21.28
C ASP A 19 3.30 -13.25 19.96
N LEU A 20 3.55 -14.42 19.36
CA LEU A 20 2.92 -14.94 18.13
C LEU A 20 1.73 -15.89 18.40
N SER A 21 1.21 -15.95 19.63
CA SER A 21 0.08 -16.84 20.01
C SER A 21 -1.18 -16.56 19.18
N SER A 22 -1.42 -15.29 18.83
CA SER A 22 -2.48 -14.87 17.94
C SER A 22 -1.90 -14.23 16.67
N PRO A 23 -1.73 -15.02 15.59
CA PRO A 23 -1.09 -14.52 14.37
C PRO A 23 -1.99 -13.61 13.54
N VAL A 24 -3.33 -13.67 13.72
CA VAL A 24 -4.27 -12.91 12.87
C VAL A 24 -4.08 -11.38 13.00
N PRO A 25 -4.02 -10.80 14.22
CA PRO A 25 -3.71 -9.37 14.38
C PRO A 25 -2.37 -8.96 13.74
N ILE A 26 -1.33 -9.79 13.87
CA ILE A 26 -0.01 -9.53 13.30
C ILE A 26 -0.09 -9.47 11.77
N ILE A 27 -0.72 -10.46 11.15
CA ILE A 27 -0.93 -10.50 9.70
C ILE A 27 -1.73 -9.27 9.23
N LYS A 28 -2.77 -8.85 9.96
CA LYS A 28 -3.52 -7.63 9.64
C LYS A 28 -2.64 -6.37 9.74
N THR A 29 -1.75 -6.29 10.73
CA THR A 29 -0.81 -5.17 10.87
C THR A 29 0.20 -5.15 9.71
N ILE A 30 0.76 -6.30 9.33
CA ILE A 30 1.68 -6.41 8.19
C ILE A 30 1.00 -5.92 6.90
N VAL A 31 -0.23 -6.38 6.64
CA VAL A 31 -1.03 -5.90 5.49
C VAL A 31 -1.27 -4.39 5.59
N ALA A 32 -1.68 -3.90 6.76
CA ALA A 32 -1.94 -2.47 6.98
C ALA A 32 -0.70 -1.60 6.73
N PHE A 33 0.47 -2.00 7.22
CA PHE A 33 1.73 -1.30 6.99
C PHE A 33 2.12 -1.31 5.51
N ALA A 34 2.06 -2.47 4.85
CA ALA A 34 2.38 -2.59 3.42
C ALA A 34 1.48 -1.71 2.54
N ASN A 35 0.21 -1.55 2.90
CA ASN A 35 -0.73 -0.68 2.17
C ASN A 35 -0.57 0.81 2.50
N SER A 36 0.10 1.15 3.60
CA SER A 36 0.16 2.50 4.15
C SER A 36 1.57 3.09 4.04
N SER A 37 2.18 3.47 5.16
CA SER A 37 3.49 4.14 5.24
C SER A 37 4.62 3.17 5.61
N GLY A 38 4.38 1.86 5.55
CA GLY A 38 5.27 0.88 6.16
C GLY A 38 5.26 0.98 7.68
N GLY A 39 6.19 0.29 8.32
CA GLY A 39 6.35 0.30 9.76
C GLY A 39 7.10 -0.91 10.29
N ILE A 40 7.27 -0.91 11.60
CA ILE A 40 7.97 -1.96 12.33
C ILE A 40 6.96 -2.64 13.28
N ILE A 41 6.99 -3.97 13.32
CA ILE A 41 6.34 -4.75 14.38
C ILE A 41 7.43 -5.36 15.22
N ALA A 42 7.41 -5.14 16.53
CA ALA A 42 8.35 -5.78 17.46
C ALA A 42 7.59 -6.76 18.36
N ILE A 43 7.97 -8.04 18.28
CA ILE A 43 7.38 -9.16 19.01
C ILE A 43 8.29 -9.55 20.18
N GLY A 44 7.70 -9.87 21.32
CA GLY A 44 8.41 -10.09 22.58
C GLY A 44 8.39 -8.87 23.49
N ILE A 45 7.49 -7.91 23.24
CA ILE A 45 7.35 -6.66 24.02
C ILE A 45 5.89 -6.52 24.46
N ASP A 46 5.68 -6.29 25.75
CA ASP A 46 4.35 -6.04 26.30
C ASP A 46 3.80 -4.68 25.81
N ASN A 47 2.57 -4.66 25.28
CA ASN A 47 2.01 -3.47 24.65
C ASN A 47 1.76 -2.32 25.63
N ASP A 48 1.40 -2.62 26.88
CA ASP A 48 1.01 -1.61 27.87
C ASP A 48 2.22 -1.13 28.67
N THR A 49 2.99 -2.09 29.21
CA THR A 49 4.12 -1.80 30.11
C THR A 49 5.42 -1.55 29.36
N ARG A 50 5.51 -1.93 28.07
CA ARG A 50 6.75 -1.97 27.28
C ARG A 50 7.83 -2.87 27.88
N ALA A 51 7.45 -3.79 28.76
CA ALA A 51 8.37 -4.78 29.31
C ALA A 51 8.88 -5.70 28.20
N VAL A 52 10.19 -5.92 28.16
CA VAL A 52 10.82 -6.90 27.24
C VAL A 52 10.56 -8.29 27.80
N LEU A 53 9.65 -9.01 27.16
CA LEU A 53 9.28 -10.37 27.51
C LEU A 53 10.22 -11.38 26.86
N GLY A 54 10.61 -11.11 25.61
CA GLY A 54 11.40 -12.00 24.77
C GLY A 54 10.54 -13.00 23.99
N VAL A 55 11.18 -13.71 23.08
CA VAL A 55 10.61 -14.82 22.29
C VAL A 55 11.46 -16.05 22.54
N ASP A 56 10.79 -17.17 22.89
CA ASP A 56 11.44 -18.47 23.03
C ASP A 56 11.73 -19.07 21.65
N ASN A 57 12.91 -19.65 21.45
CA ASN A 57 13.36 -20.23 20.18
C ASN A 57 13.15 -19.27 18.99
N PRO A 58 13.84 -18.12 18.95
CA PRO A 58 13.54 -17.03 18.02
C PRO A 58 13.68 -17.41 16.54
N LEU A 59 14.51 -18.40 16.20
CA LEU A 59 14.65 -18.91 14.83
C LEU A 59 13.40 -19.71 14.39
N ASP A 60 12.84 -20.54 15.27
CA ASP A 60 11.63 -21.31 14.98
C ASP A 60 10.42 -20.38 14.80
N GLU A 61 10.33 -19.33 15.62
CA GLU A 61 9.26 -18.33 15.51
C GLU A 61 9.43 -17.41 14.28
N GLU A 62 10.67 -17.16 13.84
CA GLU A 62 10.95 -16.49 12.56
C GLU A 62 10.44 -17.32 11.37
N GLU A 63 10.83 -18.59 11.29
CA GLU A 63 10.38 -19.50 10.21
C GLU A 63 8.86 -19.67 10.20
N ARG A 64 8.26 -19.81 11.39
CA ARG A 64 6.81 -19.87 11.57
C ARG A 64 6.14 -18.60 11.07
N LEU A 65 6.67 -17.43 11.39
CA LEU A 65 6.11 -16.16 10.93
C LEU A 65 6.24 -16.00 9.41
N ALA A 66 7.39 -16.35 8.84
CA ALA A 66 7.61 -16.33 7.39
C ALA A 66 6.58 -17.20 6.66
N SER A 67 6.34 -18.42 7.17
CA SER A 67 5.32 -19.34 6.64
C SER A 67 3.91 -18.75 6.73
N LEU A 68 3.56 -18.16 7.88
CA LEU A 68 2.26 -17.51 8.09
C LEU A 68 2.03 -16.34 7.11
N ILE A 69 3.05 -15.54 6.84
CA ILE A 69 2.98 -14.43 5.88
C ILE A 69 2.74 -14.97 4.47
N ALA A 70 3.53 -15.96 4.05
CA ALA A 70 3.42 -16.57 2.72
C ALA A 70 2.04 -17.20 2.46
N ASP A 71 1.45 -17.83 3.48
CA ASP A 71 0.16 -18.52 3.35
C ASP A 71 -1.04 -17.58 3.42
N ARG A 72 -0.92 -16.45 4.14
CA ARG A 72 -2.08 -15.65 4.55
C ARG A 72 -2.17 -14.28 3.90
N ILE A 73 -1.16 -13.82 3.17
CA ILE A 73 -1.15 -12.51 2.53
C ILE A 73 -1.09 -12.64 1.00
N GLU A 74 -1.93 -11.87 0.32
CA GLU A 74 -1.98 -11.81 -1.15
C GLU A 74 -2.19 -10.37 -1.64
N PRO A 75 -1.54 -9.88 -2.71
CA PRO A 75 -0.43 -10.49 -3.43
C PRO A 75 0.74 -10.80 -2.48
N ARG A 76 1.68 -11.66 -2.90
CA ARG A 76 2.79 -12.08 -2.03
C ARG A 76 3.55 -10.87 -1.48
N LEU A 77 3.88 -10.92 -0.20
CA LEU A 77 4.62 -9.89 0.51
C LEU A 77 5.80 -10.53 1.23
N ALA A 78 6.97 -9.92 1.15
CA ALA A 78 8.19 -10.39 1.80
C ALA A 78 8.77 -9.25 2.66
N PRO A 79 8.32 -9.11 3.93
CA PRO A 79 8.94 -8.16 4.85
C PRO A 79 10.31 -8.66 5.31
N VAL A 80 11.11 -7.76 5.87
CA VAL A 80 12.38 -8.11 6.51
C VAL A 80 12.07 -8.58 7.93
N ILE A 81 12.56 -9.76 8.32
CA ILE A 81 12.39 -10.31 9.66
C ILE A 81 13.78 -10.49 10.27
N GLU A 82 14.00 -9.87 11.43
CA GLU A 82 15.27 -9.90 12.15
C GLU A 82 15.06 -10.31 13.59
N VAL A 83 16.02 -11.06 14.13
CA VAL A 83 16.10 -11.35 15.57
C VAL A 83 17.08 -10.38 16.20
N LEU A 84 16.60 -9.52 17.10
CA LEU A 84 17.46 -8.59 17.85
C LEU A 84 17.65 -9.06 19.29
N GLN A 85 18.86 -8.91 19.82
CA GLN A 85 19.15 -9.14 21.23
C GLN A 85 18.75 -7.92 22.07
N ALA A 86 18.10 -8.18 23.20
CA ALA A 86 17.66 -7.22 24.19
C ALA A 86 18.07 -7.72 25.58
N GLY A 87 19.35 -7.52 25.92
CA GLY A 87 19.95 -8.11 27.12
C GLY A 87 20.16 -9.62 26.94
N ASP A 88 19.57 -10.41 27.83
CA ASP A 88 19.55 -11.88 27.80
C ASP A 88 18.38 -12.46 27.00
N LYS A 89 17.54 -11.59 26.44
CA LYS A 89 16.33 -11.96 25.69
C LYS A 89 16.48 -11.65 24.21
N SER A 90 15.74 -12.38 23.38
CA SER A 90 15.63 -12.12 21.95
C SER A 90 14.24 -11.58 21.62
N VAL A 91 14.16 -10.62 20.70
CA VAL A 91 12.90 -10.08 20.15
C VAL A 91 12.88 -10.26 18.63
N LEU A 92 11.70 -10.48 18.07
CA LEU A 92 11.53 -10.57 16.62
C LEU A 92 11.07 -9.22 16.09
N VAL A 93 11.79 -8.64 15.14
CA VAL A 93 11.49 -7.35 14.51
C VAL A 93 11.12 -7.59 13.07
N ILE A 94 9.94 -7.12 12.67
CA ILE A 94 9.43 -7.23 11.31
C ILE A 94 9.35 -5.84 10.72
N GLU A 95 10.19 -5.55 9.74
CA GLU A 95 10.17 -4.31 9.00
C GLU A 95 9.38 -4.48 7.70
N VAL A 96 8.32 -3.69 7.57
CA VAL A 96 7.42 -3.69 6.44
C VAL A 96 7.56 -2.36 5.71
N TYR A 97 7.93 -2.41 4.44
CA TYR A 97 7.98 -1.22 3.59
C TYR A 97 6.62 -0.95 2.93
N PRO A 98 6.30 0.32 2.59
CA PRO A 98 5.18 0.61 1.69
C PRO A 98 5.34 -0.19 0.40
N SER A 99 4.35 -1.01 0.07
CA SER A 99 4.44 -1.89 -1.07
C SER A 99 4.12 -1.16 -2.38
N GLY A 100 4.99 -1.39 -3.37
CA GLY A 100 4.74 -0.99 -4.75
C GLY A 100 3.69 -1.84 -5.48
N SER A 101 3.12 -2.87 -4.86
CA SER A 101 2.06 -3.72 -5.43
C SER A 101 0.77 -3.72 -4.60
N ARG A 102 0.60 -2.75 -3.69
CA ARG A 102 -0.63 -2.57 -2.92
C ARG A 102 -1.87 -2.38 -3.84
N PRO A 103 -3.08 -2.78 -3.40
CA PRO A 103 -3.39 -3.32 -2.08
C PRO A 103 -2.99 -4.79 -1.92
N HIS A 104 -2.37 -5.09 -0.77
CA HIS A 104 -2.32 -6.42 -0.20
C HIS A 104 -3.55 -6.65 0.69
N TRP A 105 -3.95 -7.90 0.83
CA TRP A 105 -5.06 -8.33 1.64
C TRP A 105 -4.75 -9.62 2.40
N VAL A 106 -5.51 -9.86 3.46
CA VAL A 106 -5.55 -11.14 4.14
C VAL A 106 -6.28 -12.14 3.24
N LYS A 107 -5.57 -13.14 2.74
CA LYS A 107 -6.02 -14.09 1.69
C LYS A 107 -7.40 -14.69 1.97
N ARG A 108 -7.61 -15.20 3.20
CA ARG A 108 -8.89 -15.81 3.60
C ARG A 108 -10.09 -14.86 3.61
N GLU A 109 -9.83 -13.56 3.70
CA GLU A 109 -10.85 -12.49 3.73
C GLU A 109 -11.09 -11.91 2.33
N GLY A 110 -10.27 -12.28 1.33
CA GLY A 110 -10.41 -11.84 -0.06
C GLY A 110 -9.97 -10.40 -0.33
N SER A 111 -9.90 -10.04 -1.61
CA SER A 111 -9.40 -8.73 -2.07
C SER A 111 -10.36 -7.55 -1.83
N SER A 112 -11.62 -7.84 -1.47
CA SER A 112 -12.63 -6.83 -1.14
C SER A 112 -12.70 -6.55 0.38
N ASP A 113 -12.67 -7.59 1.22
CA ASP A 113 -12.86 -7.45 2.67
C ASP A 113 -11.57 -7.61 3.49
N GLY A 114 -10.51 -8.16 2.87
CA GLY A 114 -9.24 -8.43 3.51
C GLY A 114 -8.22 -7.31 3.42
N VAL A 115 -8.54 -6.16 2.81
CA VAL A 115 -7.62 -5.03 2.69
C VAL A 115 -7.67 -4.20 3.97
N TYR A 116 -6.50 -4.00 4.58
CA TYR A 116 -6.34 -3.16 5.77
C TYR A 116 -5.38 -2.01 5.49
N VAL A 117 -5.60 -0.88 6.14
CA VAL A 117 -4.74 0.30 6.16
C VAL A 117 -4.49 0.75 7.60
N ARG A 118 -3.41 1.50 7.82
CA ARG A 118 -3.02 1.98 9.15
C ARG A 118 -3.47 3.42 9.34
N LEU A 119 -4.31 3.65 10.35
CA LEU A 119 -4.77 4.97 10.77
C LEU A 119 -4.44 5.18 12.26
N GLY A 120 -3.48 6.06 12.53
CA GLY A 120 -2.90 6.19 13.87
C GLY A 120 -2.27 4.87 14.32
N SER A 121 -2.57 4.42 15.53
CA SER A 121 -2.16 3.12 16.08
C SER A 121 -3.10 1.96 15.72
N THR A 122 -4.11 2.17 14.87
CA THR A 122 -5.14 1.16 14.58
C THR A 122 -5.12 0.70 13.13
N ASN A 123 -5.43 -0.58 12.92
CA ASN A 123 -5.69 -1.14 11.60
C ASN A 123 -7.17 -0.95 11.27
N ARG A 124 -7.47 -0.39 10.10
CA ARG A 124 -8.84 -0.20 9.60
C ARG A 124 -9.02 -0.97 8.30
N ARG A 125 -10.18 -1.60 8.13
CA ARG A 125 -10.56 -2.20 6.86
C ARG A 125 -10.76 -1.07 5.85
N ALA A 126 -10.19 -1.22 4.66
CA ALA A 126 -10.42 -0.29 3.55
C ALA A 126 -11.78 -0.57 2.91
N ASP A 127 -12.49 0.49 2.55
CA ASP A 127 -13.69 0.40 1.70
C ASP A 127 -13.29 0.32 0.22
N ALA A 128 -14.28 0.15 -0.66
CA ALA A 128 -14.05 0.02 -2.10
C ALA A 128 -13.34 1.26 -2.68
N GLU A 129 -13.68 2.46 -2.21
CA GLU A 129 -13.10 3.71 -2.70
C GLU A 129 -11.61 3.81 -2.38
N LEU A 130 -11.24 3.50 -1.13
CA LEU A 130 -9.85 3.48 -0.70
C LEU A 130 -9.06 2.34 -1.35
N ILE A 131 -9.67 1.17 -1.55
CA ILE A 131 -9.05 0.06 -2.30
C ILE A 131 -8.70 0.52 -3.72
N ASP A 132 -9.60 1.21 -4.40
CA ASP A 132 -9.36 1.71 -5.75
C ASP A 132 -8.32 2.84 -5.77
N GLU A 133 -8.25 3.67 -4.73
CA GLU A 133 -7.18 4.66 -4.56
C GLU A 133 -5.80 4.00 -4.43
N LEU A 134 -5.68 2.96 -3.60
CA LEU A 134 -4.43 2.21 -3.43
C LEU A 134 -3.96 1.59 -4.75
N ARG A 135 -4.89 1.04 -5.55
CA ARG A 135 -4.60 0.49 -6.88
C ARG A 135 -4.08 1.55 -7.84
N ARG A 136 -4.68 2.75 -7.83
CA ARG A 136 -4.24 3.88 -8.66
C ARG A 136 -2.82 4.35 -8.30
N GLY A 137 -2.55 4.46 -6.99
CA GLY A 137 -1.26 4.94 -6.48
C GLY A 137 -0.06 4.07 -6.90
N VAL A 138 -0.26 2.77 -7.11
CA VAL A 138 0.78 1.84 -7.60
C VAL A 138 1.05 1.99 -9.09
N GLN A 139 0.03 2.25 -9.91
CA GLN A 139 0.20 2.38 -11.36
C GLN A 139 0.82 3.73 -11.76
N GLY A 140 1.05 4.63 -10.79
CA GLY A 140 1.48 6.00 -11.07
C GLY A 140 0.47 6.77 -11.91
N ARG A 141 -0.82 6.41 -11.83
CA ARG A 141 -1.91 7.03 -12.59
C ARG A 141 -2.88 7.68 -11.62
N ALA A 142 -3.04 8.99 -11.74
CA ALA A 142 -4.14 9.67 -11.08
C ALA A 142 -5.49 9.21 -11.64
N TYR A 143 -6.58 9.41 -10.89
CA TYR A 143 -7.93 9.06 -11.37
C TYR A 143 -8.24 9.73 -12.71
N ASP A 144 -7.86 11.01 -12.86
CA ASP A 144 -8.00 11.78 -14.08
C ASP A 144 -7.22 11.20 -15.27
N GLU A 145 -6.22 10.35 -15.05
CA GLU A 145 -5.46 9.67 -16.11
C GLU A 145 -6.07 8.31 -16.51
N THR A 146 -7.19 7.93 -15.91
CA THR A 146 -7.86 6.64 -16.17
C THR A 146 -8.45 6.63 -17.58
N PRO A 147 -8.12 5.65 -18.45
CA PRO A 147 -8.70 5.55 -19.79
C PRO A 147 -10.20 5.21 -19.73
N LEU A 148 -11.00 5.86 -20.58
CA LEU A 148 -12.43 5.58 -20.79
C LEU A 148 -12.62 4.81 -22.10
N PRO A 149 -12.60 3.46 -22.07
CA PRO A 149 -12.57 2.64 -23.29
C PRO A 149 -13.86 2.68 -24.12
N ASP A 150 -14.96 3.13 -23.52
CA ASP A 150 -16.26 3.28 -24.18
C ASP A 150 -16.34 4.55 -25.06
N LEU A 151 -15.34 5.42 -24.99
CA LEU A 151 -15.24 6.66 -25.75
C LEU A 151 -14.14 6.60 -26.83
N ALA A 152 -14.31 7.39 -27.87
CA ALA A 152 -13.32 7.59 -28.93
C ALA A 152 -12.46 8.82 -28.64
N ALA A 153 -11.22 8.84 -29.15
CA ALA A 153 -10.34 10.00 -29.02
C ALA A 153 -10.93 11.29 -29.61
N ASP A 154 -11.88 11.19 -30.54
CA ASP A 154 -12.59 12.32 -31.14
C ASP A 154 -13.71 12.90 -30.25
N ASP A 155 -14.02 12.25 -29.12
CA ASP A 155 -14.89 12.81 -28.08
C ASP A 155 -14.17 13.91 -27.28
N ILE A 156 -12.86 14.09 -27.51
CA ILE A 156 -12.11 15.27 -27.06
C ILE A 156 -12.24 16.40 -28.08
N ALA A 157 -12.75 17.54 -27.64
CA ALA A 157 -12.76 18.80 -28.36
C ALA A 157 -11.33 19.37 -28.50
N PHE A 158 -10.59 18.89 -29.48
CA PHE A 158 -9.19 19.29 -29.71
C PHE A 158 -8.99 20.81 -29.85
N ALA A 159 -9.98 21.54 -30.40
CA ALA A 159 -9.94 23.00 -30.46
C ALA A 159 -9.85 23.63 -29.06
N ALA A 160 -10.64 23.14 -28.09
CA ALA A 160 -10.60 23.62 -26.72
C ALA A 160 -9.24 23.32 -26.04
N VAL A 161 -8.60 22.20 -26.39
CA VAL A 161 -7.22 21.91 -25.93
C VAL A 161 -6.23 22.93 -26.49
N VAL A 162 -6.31 23.23 -27.79
CA VAL A 162 -5.41 24.22 -28.42
C VAL A 162 -5.60 25.59 -27.76
N ASP A 163 -6.85 26.01 -27.54
CA ASP A 163 -7.16 27.30 -26.92
C ASP A 163 -6.64 27.37 -25.47
N ALA A 164 -6.80 26.30 -24.69
CA ALA A 164 -6.34 26.23 -23.30
C ALA A 164 -4.80 26.28 -23.16
N PHE A 165 -4.05 25.87 -24.18
CA PHE A 165 -2.58 25.87 -24.17
C PHE A 165 -1.95 27.00 -25.01
N ALA A 166 -2.76 27.80 -25.72
CA ALA A 166 -2.29 28.82 -26.67
C ALA A 166 -1.27 29.81 -26.06
N SER A 167 -1.43 30.16 -24.77
CA SER A 167 -0.53 31.07 -24.05
C SER A 167 0.80 30.43 -23.60
N ARG A 168 0.90 29.09 -23.62
CA ARG A 168 2.05 28.33 -23.11
C ARG A 168 2.88 27.73 -24.24
N ARG A 169 2.25 26.99 -25.14
CA ARG A 169 2.90 26.33 -26.28
C ARG A 169 1.88 25.87 -27.33
N PRO A 170 2.27 25.76 -28.62
CA PRO A 170 1.45 25.07 -29.60
C PRO A 170 1.28 23.58 -29.23
N VAL A 171 0.08 23.04 -29.44
CA VAL A 171 -0.27 21.66 -29.14
C VAL A 171 -0.76 20.96 -30.39
N THR A 172 -0.27 19.74 -30.63
CA THR A 172 -0.69 18.84 -31.71
C THR A 172 -1.43 17.63 -31.15
N ARG A 173 -2.12 16.85 -32.00
CA ARG A 173 -2.79 15.61 -31.56
C ARG A 173 -1.83 14.57 -30.96
N ARG A 174 -0.54 14.60 -31.32
CA ARG A 174 0.47 13.69 -30.76
C ARG A 174 0.78 14.01 -29.29
N ASP A 175 0.54 15.24 -28.87
CA ASP A 175 0.82 15.68 -27.50
C ASP A 175 -0.24 15.18 -26.51
N LEU A 176 -1.45 14.81 -26.96
CA LEU A 176 -2.56 14.44 -26.08
C LEU A 176 -2.23 13.25 -25.16
N GLU A 177 -1.47 12.28 -25.64
CA GLU A 177 -0.99 11.15 -24.82
C GLU A 177 0.02 11.61 -23.75
N SER A 178 0.96 12.50 -24.11
CA SER A 178 1.96 13.04 -23.18
C SER A 178 1.36 13.98 -22.13
N LEU A 179 0.29 14.69 -22.49
CA LEU A 179 -0.49 15.56 -21.61
C LEU A 179 -1.52 14.79 -20.77
N ARG A 180 -1.59 13.46 -20.90
CA ARG A 180 -2.56 12.59 -20.22
C ARG A 180 -4.03 12.95 -20.49
N ILE A 181 -4.34 13.65 -21.57
CA ILE A 181 -5.73 13.91 -22.06
C ILE A 181 -6.30 12.65 -22.72
N THR A 182 -5.44 11.86 -23.34
CA THR A 182 -5.76 10.53 -23.87
C THR A 182 -4.76 9.50 -23.36
N ALA A 183 -5.14 8.24 -23.33
CA ALA A 183 -4.27 7.13 -22.96
C ALA A 183 -4.45 5.93 -23.91
N ARG A 184 -3.43 5.07 -23.97
CA ARG A 184 -3.54 3.78 -24.69
C ARG A 184 -4.28 2.78 -23.83
N HIS A 185 -5.36 2.24 -24.36
CA HIS A 185 -6.07 1.10 -23.82
C HIS A 185 -6.07 -0.01 -24.87
N GLN A 186 -5.37 -1.11 -24.58
CA GLN A 186 -5.09 -2.17 -25.55
C GLN A 186 -4.42 -1.60 -26.83
N ARG A 187 -5.05 -1.76 -28.01
CA ARG A 187 -4.56 -1.25 -29.29
C ARG A 187 -5.19 0.08 -29.71
N ARG A 188 -5.99 0.71 -28.84
CA ARG A 188 -6.73 1.94 -29.14
C ARG A 188 -6.24 3.10 -28.27
N VAL A 189 -6.30 4.31 -28.83
CA VAL A 189 -6.16 5.56 -28.06
C VAL A 189 -7.55 6.00 -27.68
N VAL A 190 -7.78 6.21 -26.39
CA VAL A 190 -9.07 6.60 -25.81
C VAL A 190 -8.89 7.80 -24.88
N PRO A 191 -9.94 8.60 -24.64
CA PRO A 191 -9.88 9.68 -23.68
C PRO A 191 -9.55 9.20 -22.27
N THR A 192 -8.97 10.08 -21.45
CA THR A 192 -8.92 9.87 -20.00
C THR A 192 -10.09 10.58 -19.31
N VAL A 193 -10.37 10.25 -18.06
CA VAL A 193 -11.38 10.95 -17.24
C VAL A 193 -11.13 12.45 -17.23
N GLY A 194 -9.91 12.90 -16.93
CA GLY A 194 -9.53 14.31 -16.92
C GLY A 194 -9.62 14.96 -18.30
N GLY A 195 -9.27 14.21 -19.35
CA GLY A 195 -9.44 14.67 -20.73
C GLY A 195 -10.90 14.98 -21.05
N VAL A 196 -11.83 14.12 -20.66
CA VAL A 196 -13.28 14.32 -20.87
C VAL A 196 -13.83 15.42 -19.96
N LEU A 197 -13.41 15.47 -18.69
CA LEU A 197 -13.85 16.51 -17.75
C LEU A 197 -13.49 17.92 -18.23
N LEU A 198 -12.31 18.08 -18.84
CA LEU A 198 -11.80 19.38 -19.28
C LEU A 198 -12.19 19.71 -20.73
N PHE A 199 -12.25 18.70 -21.60
CA PHE A 199 -12.31 18.88 -23.05
C PHE A 199 -13.27 17.93 -23.75
N GLY A 200 -14.17 17.26 -23.04
CA GLY A 200 -15.22 16.44 -23.64
C GLY A 200 -16.17 17.25 -24.51
N ARG A 201 -16.81 16.58 -25.48
CA ARG A 201 -17.91 17.13 -26.29
C ARG A 201 -19.27 16.87 -25.69
#